data_AF-A0A7W0NR66-F1
#
_entry.id   AF-A0A7W0NR66-F1
#
_cell.length_a   1.000
_cell.length_b   1.000
_cell.length_c   1.000
_cell.angle_alpha   90.00
_cell.angle_beta   90.00
_cell.angle_gamma   90.00
#
_symmetry.space_group_name_H-M   'P 1'
#
loop_
_entity.id
_entity.type
_entity.pdbx_description
1 polymer ?
#
loop_
_entity_poly.entity_id
_entity_poly.type
_entity_poly.pdbx_seq_one_letter_code
_entity_poly.pdbx_strand_id
1 'polypeptide(L)'
;MYLLDIDSPDNIPNEFDLDSPKFGCLLIWDASRSNTQEVVSVIQPLIDAGCVYFCCWGPSCEWVHDIIDESDPYCETIDAVIMTTWHNLEPLEETIWFFLNSMWPDPAFEDSFNSSIAVIIGSKEWATTVRAALQEPEKFTQAWLRREEAADSL
;
A
#
# COMPACT_ATOMS: atom_id res chain seq x y z
N MET A 1 10.62 -2.78 7.13
CA MET A 1 9.70 -2.91 5.96
C MET A 1 9.42 -4.38 5.73
N TYR A 2 8.15 -4.72 5.53
CA TYR A 2 7.66 -6.09 5.47
C TYR A 2 7.04 -6.38 4.11
N LEU A 3 6.94 -7.66 3.76
CA LEU A 3 6.30 -8.11 2.54
C LEU A 3 5.40 -9.31 2.84
N LEU A 4 4.14 -9.20 2.46
CA LEU A 4 3.15 -10.26 2.50
C LEU A 4 2.74 -10.58 1.05
N ASP A 5 2.97 -11.81 0.63
CA ASP A 5 2.68 -12.31 -0.71
C ASP A 5 1.72 -13.50 -0.55
N ILE A 6 0.46 -13.29 -0.93
CA ILE A 6 -0.62 -14.24 -0.72
C ILE A 6 -1.35 -14.53 -2.03
N ASP A 7 -1.80 -15.78 -2.20
CA ASP A 7 -2.45 -16.20 -3.44
C ASP A 7 -3.92 -15.72 -3.56
N SER A 8 -4.55 -15.32 -2.45
CA SER A 8 -5.99 -15.00 -2.37
C SER A 8 -6.25 -13.98 -1.26
N PRO A 9 -7.26 -13.08 -1.39
CA PRO A 9 -7.67 -12.18 -0.31
C PRO A 9 -8.05 -12.91 0.99
N ASP A 10 -8.60 -14.13 0.91
CA ASP A 10 -8.95 -14.95 2.09
C ASP A 10 -7.76 -15.34 2.98
N ASN A 11 -6.53 -15.20 2.47
CA ASN A 11 -5.31 -15.56 3.18
C ASN A 11 -4.69 -14.38 3.94
N ILE A 12 -5.37 -13.23 4.01
CA ILE A 12 -4.92 -12.10 4.83
C ILE A 12 -4.89 -12.54 6.31
N PRO A 13 -3.79 -12.29 7.05
CA PRO A 13 -3.75 -12.62 8.46
C PRO A 13 -4.60 -11.63 9.27
N ASN A 14 -5.13 -12.11 10.39
CA ASN A 14 -5.87 -11.26 11.33
C ASN A 14 -4.96 -10.45 12.27
N GLU A 15 -3.66 -10.78 12.30
CA GLU A 15 -2.67 -10.16 13.19
C GLU A 15 -1.38 -9.90 12.41
N PHE A 16 -0.75 -8.76 12.68
CA PHE A 16 0.51 -8.33 12.07
C PHE A 16 1.51 -8.01 13.16
N ASP A 17 2.67 -8.68 13.13
CA ASP A 17 3.78 -8.44 14.06
C ASP A 17 4.79 -7.50 13.37
N LEU A 18 4.60 -6.20 13.58
CA LEU A 18 5.42 -5.14 12.99
C LEU A 18 6.13 -4.36 14.11
N ASP A 19 7.27 -3.76 13.79
CA ASP A 19 8.09 -2.99 14.74
C ASP A 19 7.42 -1.67 15.22
N SER A 20 6.24 -1.35 14.70
CA SER A 20 5.51 -0.10 14.93
C SER A 20 4.04 -0.33 15.23
N PRO A 21 3.43 0.46 16.13
CA PRO A 21 1.98 0.45 16.32
C PRO A 21 1.22 1.09 15.15
N LYS A 22 1.84 2.03 14.41
CA LYS A 22 1.28 2.61 13.19
C LYS A 22 2.18 2.34 11.99
N PHE A 23 1.57 1.99 10.87
CA PHE A 23 2.30 1.64 9.66
C PHE A 23 1.56 2.04 8.40
N GLY A 24 2.29 2.03 7.28
CA GLY A 24 1.74 2.23 5.95
C GLY A 24 1.70 0.94 5.13
N CYS A 25 0.70 0.81 4.26
CA CYS A 25 0.49 -0.36 3.41
C CYS A 25 0.57 0.01 1.92
N LEU A 26 1.41 -0.71 1.16
CA LEU A 26 1.29 -0.80 -0.29
C LEU A 26 0.40 -1.99 -0.61
N LEU A 27 -0.84 -1.76 -1.04
CA LEU A 27 -1.78 -2.80 -1.41
C LEU A 27 -1.80 -2.98 -2.93
N ILE A 28 -1.32 -4.14 -3.39
CA ILE A 28 -1.21 -4.50 -4.80
C ILE A 28 -2.15 -5.65 -5.07
N TRP A 29 -3.23 -5.37 -5.80
CA TRP A 29 -4.31 -6.33 -6.01
C TRP A 29 -5.13 -6.02 -7.27
N ASP A 30 -5.50 -7.08 -8.00
CA ASP A 30 -6.58 -7.02 -8.99
C ASP A 30 -7.93 -7.25 -8.30
N ALA A 31 -8.59 -6.15 -7.94
CA ALA A 31 -9.91 -6.17 -7.31
C ALA A 31 -11.06 -6.12 -8.34
N SER A 32 -10.79 -6.29 -9.65
CA SER A 32 -11.80 -6.10 -10.71
C SER A 32 -12.98 -7.08 -10.64
N ARG A 33 -12.80 -8.20 -9.93
CA ARG A 33 -13.83 -9.23 -9.73
C ARG A 33 -14.33 -9.33 -8.30
N SER A 34 -13.82 -8.47 -7.43
CA SER A 34 -14.14 -8.48 -6.00
C SER A 34 -15.43 -7.72 -5.74
N ASN A 35 -16.00 -7.93 -4.56
CA ASN A 35 -17.14 -7.18 -4.05
C ASN A 35 -16.74 -6.44 -2.76
N THR A 36 -17.56 -5.50 -2.30
CA THR A 36 -17.27 -4.67 -1.13
C THR A 36 -16.92 -5.50 0.12
N GLN A 37 -17.63 -6.60 0.36
CA GLN A 37 -17.38 -7.44 1.53
C GLN A 37 -16.01 -8.11 1.48
N GLU A 38 -15.57 -8.51 0.28
CA GLU A 38 -14.24 -9.09 0.06
C GLU A 38 -13.15 -8.03 0.27
N VAL A 39 -13.32 -6.82 -0.29
CA VAL A 39 -12.39 -5.70 -0.04
C VAL A 39 -12.28 -5.39 1.45
N VAL A 40 -13.43 -5.26 2.15
CA VAL A 40 -13.47 -5.03 3.61
C VAL A 40 -12.73 -6.13 4.37
N SER A 41 -12.89 -7.39 3.95
CA SER A 41 -12.19 -8.50 4.61
C SER A 41 -10.66 -8.44 4.47
N VAL A 42 -10.15 -7.78 3.43
CA VAL A 42 -8.71 -7.53 3.23
C VAL A 42 -8.22 -6.33 4.05
N ILE A 43 -8.96 -5.22 4.02
CA ILE A 43 -8.48 -3.96 4.61
C ILE A 43 -8.71 -3.88 6.12
N GLN A 44 -9.78 -4.50 6.64
CA GLN A 44 -10.13 -4.37 8.05
C GLN A 44 -9.04 -4.94 8.98
N PRO A 45 -8.47 -6.13 8.74
CA PRO A 45 -7.35 -6.62 9.54
C PRO A 45 -6.13 -5.69 9.53
N LEU A 46 -5.86 -5.02 8.41
CA LEU A 46 -4.76 -4.04 8.32
C LEU A 46 -5.07 -2.78 9.14
N ILE A 47 -6.30 -2.25 9.04
CA ILE A 47 -6.75 -1.08 9.82
C ILE A 47 -6.71 -1.40 11.32
N ASP A 48 -7.26 -2.55 11.73
CA ASP A 48 -7.29 -3.00 13.13
C ASP A 48 -5.87 -3.18 13.70
N ALA A 49 -4.93 -3.62 12.87
CA ALA A 49 -3.52 -3.73 13.25
C ALA A 49 -2.78 -2.38 13.32
N GLY A 50 -3.39 -1.27 12.89
CA GLY A 50 -2.82 0.07 12.96
C GLY A 50 -2.35 0.66 11.64
N CYS A 51 -2.82 0.16 10.49
CA CYS A 51 -2.57 0.79 9.20
C CYS A 51 -3.21 2.18 9.16
N VAL A 52 -2.43 3.20 8.85
CA VAL A 52 -2.86 4.61 8.77
C VAL A 52 -2.48 5.28 7.45
N TYR A 53 -1.94 4.50 6.52
CA TYR A 53 -1.70 4.95 5.16
C TYR A 53 -1.90 3.81 4.18
N PHE A 54 -2.69 3.98 3.13
CA PHE A 54 -2.78 3.04 2.01
C PHE A 54 -2.28 3.66 0.70
N CYS A 55 -1.38 2.95 0.02
CA CYS A 55 -0.97 3.18 -1.34
C CYS A 55 -1.49 2.03 -2.18
N CYS A 56 -2.51 2.28 -3.01
CA CYS A 56 -3.26 1.24 -3.71
C CYS A 56 -2.83 1.17 -5.18
N TRP A 57 -2.59 -0.04 -5.69
CA TRP A 57 -2.26 -0.28 -7.10
C TRP A 57 -2.92 -1.56 -7.63
N GLY A 58 -3.25 -1.51 -8.92
CA GLY A 58 -3.82 -2.62 -9.67
C GLY A 58 -5.23 -2.33 -10.18
N PRO A 59 -5.83 -3.24 -10.97
CA PRO A 59 -7.16 -3.04 -11.50
C PRO A 59 -8.20 -2.79 -10.39
N SER A 60 -9.02 -1.75 -10.57
CA SER A 60 -10.02 -1.29 -9.60
C SER A 60 -9.46 -0.80 -8.25
N CYS A 61 -8.18 -0.41 -8.18
CA CYS A 61 -7.60 0.09 -6.92
C CYS A 61 -8.17 1.44 -6.45
N GLU A 62 -8.69 2.27 -7.36
CA GLU A 62 -9.44 3.50 -7.03
C GLU A 62 -10.72 3.19 -6.24
N TRP A 63 -11.43 2.13 -6.62
CA TRP A 63 -12.60 1.68 -5.86
C TRP A 63 -12.24 1.05 -4.51
N VAL A 64 -11.11 0.33 -4.43
CA VAL A 64 -10.59 -0.17 -3.14
C VAL A 64 -10.22 0.99 -2.22
N HIS A 65 -9.60 2.03 -2.76
CA HIS A 65 -9.30 3.27 -2.07
C HIS A 65 -10.55 3.92 -1.47
N ASP A 66 -11.63 4.08 -2.24
CA ASP A 66 -12.88 4.67 -1.75
C ASP A 66 -13.47 3.88 -0.56
N ILE A 67 -13.39 2.55 -0.60
CA ILE A 67 -13.85 1.70 0.51
C ILE A 67 -13.00 1.90 1.76
N ILE A 68 -11.68 2.15 1.62
CA ILE A 68 -10.79 2.44 2.75
C ILE A 68 -11.19 3.76 3.40
N ASP A 69 -11.42 4.80 2.60
CA ASP A 69 -11.86 6.11 3.08
C ASP A 69 -13.18 6.01 3.85
N GLU A 70 -14.14 5.22 3.34
CA GLU A 70 -15.42 4.96 4.03
C GLU A 70 -15.27 4.14 5.31
N SER A 71 -14.18 3.38 5.45
CA SER A 71 -13.91 2.50 6.60
C SER A 71 -13.02 3.15 7.67
N ASP A 72 -12.64 4.42 7.50
CA ASP A 72 -11.75 5.14 8.40
C ASP A 72 -12.38 5.36 9.80
N PRO A 73 -11.82 4.77 10.87
CA PRO A 73 -12.35 4.93 12.23
C PRO A 73 -11.86 6.20 12.96
N TYR A 74 -10.87 6.91 12.41
CA TYR A 74 -10.16 7.99 13.11
C TYR A 74 -10.82 9.35 12.95
N CYS A 75 -11.53 9.57 11.84
CA CYS A 75 -12.12 10.86 11.48
C CYS A 75 -13.05 11.38 12.59
N GLU A 76 -13.91 10.53 13.14
CA GLU A 76 -14.84 10.94 14.22
C GLU A 76 -14.24 10.85 15.62
N THR A 77 -13.19 10.05 15.83
CA THR A 77 -12.70 9.70 17.17
C THR A 77 -11.58 10.60 17.66
N ILE A 78 -10.66 10.97 16.77
CA ILE A 78 -9.45 11.75 17.12
C ILE A 78 -9.15 12.89 16.15
N ASP A 79 -10.07 13.21 15.22
CA ASP A 79 -9.90 14.26 14.20
C ASP A 79 -8.62 14.05 13.35
N ALA A 80 -8.39 12.79 12.97
CA ALA A 80 -7.30 12.36 12.10
C ALA A 80 -7.85 11.44 11.01
N VAL A 81 -7.10 11.24 9.93
CA VAL A 81 -7.53 10.38 8.81
C VAL A 81 -6.51 9.32 8.44
N ILE A 82 -6.99 8.17 7.95
CA ILE A 82 -6.17 7.25 7.18
C ILE A 82 -5.85 7.96 5.86
N MET A 83 -4.56 8.16 5.58
CA MET A 83 -4.14 8.75 4.32
C MET A 83 -4.20 7.70 3.21
N THR A 84 -4.73 8.07 2.05
CA THR A 84 -4.96 7.12 0.96
C THR A 84 -4.51 7.71 -0.37
N THR A 85 -3.97 6.87 -1.24
CA THR A 85 -3.64 7.20 -2.64
C THR A 85 -3.91 5.98 -3.51
N TRP A 86 -4.31 6.21 -4.77
CA TRP A 86 -4.46 5.16 -5.77
C TRP A 86 -3.61 5.48 -7.00
N HIS A 87 -3.13 4.43 -7.64
CA HIS A 87 -2.17 4.53 -8.74
C HIS A 87 -2.61 3.63 -9.91
N ASN A 88 -3.84 3.84 -10.41
CA ASN A 88 -4.45 2.97 -11.43
C ASN A 88 -3.96 3.25 -12.87
N LEU A 89 -3.30 4.38 -13.10
CA LEU A 89 -2.79 4.78 -14.42
C LEU A 89 -1.26 4.68 -14.51
N GLU A 90 -0.61 4.50 -13.36
CA GLU A 90 0.82 4.48 -13.18
C GLU A 90 1.36 3.05 -13.31
N PRO A 91 2.58 2.87 -13.84
CA PRO A 91 3.26 1.59 -13.78
C PRO A 91 3.57 1.22 -12.32
N LEU A 92 3.60 -0.09 -12.03
CA LEU A 92 3.87 -0.61 -10.69
C LEU A 92 5.16 -0.04 -10.08
N GLU A 93 6.20 0.16 -10.90
CA GLU A 93 7.47 0.69 -10.44
C GLU A 93 7.38 2.14 -9.94
N GLU A 94 6.53 2.97 -10.53
CA GLU A 94 6.27 4.32 -10.05
C GLU A 94 5.61 4.29 -8.68
N THR A 95 4.59 3.44 -8.52
CA THR A 95 3.89 3.27 -7.24
C THR A 95 4.81 2.74 -6.15
N ILE A 96 5.68 1.78 -6.46
CA ILE A 96 6.69 1.31 -5.50
C ILE A 96 7.61 2.47 -5.12
N TRP A 97 8.06 3.28 -6.09
CA TRP A 97 8.89 4.46 -5.81
C TRP A 97 8.14 5.45 -4.90
N PHE A 98 6.87 5.74 -5.18
CA PHE A 98 6.03 6.62 -4.38
C PHE A 98 5.89 6.08 -2.95
N PHE A 99 5.58 4.80 -2.79
CA PHE A 99 5.48 4.15 -1.48
C PHE A 99 6.79 4.27 -0.68
N LEU A 100 7.94 4.12 -1.33
CA LEU A 100 9.24 4.20 -0.67
C LEU A 100 9.66 5.62 -0.28
N ASN A 101 9.18 6.65 -0.99
CA ASN A 101 9.77 8.00 -0.92
C ASN A 101 8.77 9.13 -0.59
N SER A 102 7.47 8.88 -0.67
CA SER A 102 6.44 9.93 -0.67
C SER A 102 5.26 9.65 0.27
N MET A 103 5.33 8.61 1.10
CA MET A 103 4.32 8.38 2.12
C MET A 103 4.50 9.31 3.30
N TRP A 104 3.45 10.08 3.60
CA TRP A 104 3.36 10.94 4.77
C TRP A 104 2.01 10.68 5.44
N PRO A 105 1.97 10.12 6.66
CA PRO A 105 0.72 9.90 7.37
C PRO A 105 0.11 11.22 7.80
N ASP A 106 -1.12 11.19 8.31
CA ASP A 106 -1.69 12.31 9.04
C ASP A 106 -0.75 12.69 10.22
N PRO A 107 -0.56 14.00 10.51
CA PRO A 107 0.28 14.47 11.61
C PRO A 107 0.00 13.80 12.97
N ALA A 108 -1.24 13.35 13.22
CA ALA A 108 -1.61 12.64 14.44
C ALA A 108 -0.86 11.30 14.63
N PHE A 109 -0.30 10.74 13.57
CA PHE A 109 0.38 9.44 13.59
C PHE A 109 1.91 9.51 13.40
N GLU A 110 2.46 10.67 13.01
CA GLU A 110 3.88 10.85 12.62
C GLU A 110 4.86 10.24 13.64
N ASP A 111 4.69 10.53 14.93
CA ASP A 111 5.60 10.06 16.00
C ASP A 111 5.61 8.53 16.16
N SER A 112 4.59 7.86 15.65
CA SER A 112 4.36 6.42 15.79
C SER A 112 4.40 5.67 14.46
N PHE A 113 4.73 6.35 13.37
CA PHE A 113 4.77 5.80 12.02
C PHE A 113 6.22 5.51 11.60
N ASN A 114 6.69 4.28 11.85
CA ASN A 114 8.07 3.89 11.53
C ASN A 114 8.18 2.57 10.75
N SER A 115 7.06 1.96 10.37
CA SER A 115 7.01 0.69 9.64
C SER A 115 6.10 0.79 8.42
N SER A 116 6.39 -0.05 7.44
CA SER A 116 5.55 -0.21 6.26
C SER A 116 5.54 -1.67 5.80
N ILE A 117 4.45 -2.09 5.17
CA ILE A 117 4.25 -3.41 4.59
C ILE A 117 3.81 -3.29 3.13
N ALA A 118 4.30 -4.17 2.27
CA ALA A 118 3.71 -4.40 0.95
C ALA A 118 2.89 -5.68 0.99
N VAL A 119 1.61 -5.58 0.62
CA VAL A 119 0.67 -6.70 0.52
C VAL A 119 0.37 -6.93 -0.95
N ILE A 120 0.74 -8.10 -1.46
CA ILE A 120 0.52 -8.51 -2.86
C ILE A 120 -0.46 -9.68 -2.86
N ILE A 121 -1.52 -9.55 -3.66
CA ILE A 121 -2.59 -10.55 -3.74
C ILE A 121 -2.69 -11.12 -5.16
N GLY A 122 -2.47 -12.42 -5.29
CA GLY A 122 -2.83 -13.19 -6.49
C GLY A 122 -1.91 -13.05 -7.71
N SER A 123 -0.81 -12.30 -7.63
CA SER A 123 0.12 -12.12 -8.77
C SER A 123 1.59 -12.34 -8.39
N LYS A 124 2.14 -13.47 -8.85
CA LYS A 124 3.57 -13.81 -8.68
C LYS A 124 4.51 -12.87 -9.41
N GLU A 125 4.06 -12.33 -10.54
CA GLU A 125 4.83 -11.35 -11.32
C GLU A 125 5.00 -10.05 -10.51
N TRP A 126 3.89 -9.51 -10.00
CA TRP A 126 3.92 -8.30 -9.17
C TRP A 126 4.71 -8.53 -7.88
N ALA A 127 4.53 -9.68 -7.23
CA ALA A 127 5.28 -10.04 -6.03
C ALA A 127 6.79 -10.13 -6.31
N THR A 128 7.20 -10.63 -7.48
CA THR A 128 8.61 -10.68 -7.89
C THR A 128 9.18 -9.28 -8.06
N THR A 129 8.47 -8.40 -8.76
CA THR A 129 8.88 -7.00 -8.97
C THR A 129 9.02 -6.25 -7.64
N VAL A 130 8.01 -6.33 -6.78
CA VAL A 130 8.02 -5.68 -5.46
C VAL A 130 9.15 -6.23 -4.60
N ARG A 131 9.30 -7.55 -4.52
CA ARG A 131 10.37 -8.18 -3.74
C ARG A 131 11.75 -7.74 -4.19
N ALA A 132 11.99 -7.64 -5.49
CA ALA A 132 13.25 -7.15 -6.03
C ALA A 132 13.50 -5.68 -5.64
N ALA A 133 12.48 -4.82 -5.72
CA ALA A 133 12.57 -3.43 -5.32
C ALA A 133 12.85 -3.27 -3.81
N LEU A 134 12.17 -4.04 -2.96
CA LEU A 134 12.33 -3.96 -1.50
C LEU A 134 13.65 -4.56 -0.99
N GLN A 135 14.31 -5.42 -1.77
CA GLN A 135 15.63 -5.96 -1.42
C GLN A 135 16.76 -4.94 -1.60
N GLU A 136 16.66 -4.06 -2.60
CA GLU A 136 17.66 -3.02 -2.88
C GLU A 136 16.97 -1.65 -3.14
N PRO A 137 16.27 -1.07 -2.14
CA PRO A 137 15.38 0.09 -2.36
C PRO A 137 16.11 1.32 -2.91
N GLU A 138 17.32 1.61 -2.43
CA GLU A 138 18.13 2.73 -2.94
C GLU A 138 18.47 2.56 -4.42
N LYS A 139 18.91 1.35 -4.82
CA LYS A 139 19.25 1.04 -6.21
C LYS A 139 18.03 1.08 -7.11
N PHE A 140 16.89 0.58 -6.62
CA PHE A 140 15.61 0.68 -7.30
C PHE A 140 15.23 2.15 -7.55
N THR A 141 15.24 2.98 -6.50
CA THR A 141 14.93 4.42 -6.62
C THR A 141 15.84 5.12 -7.61
N GLN A 142 17.15 4.88 -7.57
CA GLN A 142 18.10 5.48 -8.52
C GLN A 142 17.91 4.98 -9.96
N ALA A 143 17.44 3.76 -10.16
CA ALA A 143 17.11 3.25 -11.48
C ALA A 143 15.81 3.89 -12.02
N TRP A 144 14.79 4.06 -11.18
CA TRP A 144 13.54 4.72 -11.52
C TRP A 144 13.75 6.18 -11.94
N LEU A 145 14.44 6.98 -11.10
CA LEU A 145 14.68 8.40 -11.38
C LEU A 145 15.42 8.63 -12.71
N ARG A 146 16.43 7.80 -13.02
CA ARG A 146 17.15 7.86 -14.30
C ARG A 146 16.26 7.55 -15.51
N ARG A 147 15.24 6.70 -15.33
CA ARG A 147 14.29 6.35 -16.39
C ARG A 147 13.33 7.50 -16.64
N GLU A 148 12.82 8.12 -15.57
CA GLU A 148 11.94 9.31 -15.63
C GLU A 148 12.64 10.48 -16.35
N GLU A 149 13.87 10.82 -15.92
CA GLU A 149 14.67 11.89 -16.55
C GLU A 149 14.88 11.67 -18.07
N ALA A 150 15.03 10.42 -18.48
CA ALA A 150 15.20 10.05 -19.88
C ALA A 150 13.89 10.15 -20.69
N ALA A 151 12.74 9.91 -20.05
CA ALA A 151 11.42 10.03 -20.67
C ALA A 151 11.03 11.50 -20.92
N ASP A 152 11.35 12.38 -19.97
CA ASP A 152 11.10 13.83 -20.06
C ASP A 152 11.97 14.55 -21.11
N SER A 153 13.02 13.89 -21.60
CA SER A 153 13.97 14.44 -22.57
C SER A 153 13.58 14.18 -24.04
N LEU A 154 12.41 13.57 -24.31
CA LEU A 154 11.91 13.17 -25.64
C LEU A 154 10.72 14.03 -26.11
#